data_AF-A0A7X7P0I6-F1
#
_entry.id   AF-A0A7X7P0I6-F1
#
_cell.length_a   1.000
_cell.length_b   1.000
_cell.length_c   1.000
_cell.angle_alpha   90.00
_cell.angle_beta   90.00
_cell.angle_gamma   90.00
#
_symmetry.space_group_name_H-M   'P 1'
#
loop_
_entity.id
_entity.type
_entity.pdbx_description
1 polymer ?
#
loop_
_entity_poly.entity_id
_entity_poly.type
_entity_poly.pdbx_seq_one_letter_code
_entity_poly.pdbx_strand_id
1 'polypeptide(L)'
;MKKMVWMWAVMAAVLAGSGAAPAMAQQDAVLLVVPSRYSVMQVAFDVARRYPTVLVSYQGTMEEPVLHVWNGYEWMPLSLADYQSGAFLQAYPGRTVFLGDDTLLPASLRSINAWCEKVVQLPDLQTPQLVNGIGQTLPFTPSDWRWFAGRYNLTLTNLRAEEAEKAREESWYSGKDPVQDPAPGFFRYFTRSRRGSRRSAEAPMEPVQVQEGDVVEMPAP
;
A
#
# COMPACT_ATOMS: atom_id res chain seq x y z
N MET A 1 24.09 -46.52 -39.77
CA MET A 1 24.00 -46.44 -38.28
C MET A 1 24.23 -45.04 -37.71
N LYS A 2 25.18 -44.22 -38.21
CA LYS A 2 25.41 -42.84 -37.72
C LYS A 2 24.20 -41.88 -37.85
N LYS A 3 23.35 -42.04 -38.87
CA LYS A 3 22.15 -41.21 -39.07
C LYS A 3 21.01 -41.47 -38.06
N MET A 4 20.94 -42.68 -37.49
CA MET A 4 19.93 -43.02 -36.47
C MET A 4 20.28 -42.44 -35.09
N VAL A 5 21.57 -42.36 -34.75
CA VAL A 5 22.03 -41.78 -33.48
C VAL A 5 21.78 -40.28 -33.41
N TRP A 6 21.88 -39.58 -34.55
CA TRP A 6 21.61 -38.14 -34.62
C TRP A 6 20.13 -37.81 -34.43
N MET A 7 19.23 -38.68 -34.92
CA MET A 7 17.78 -38.46 -34.81
C MET A 7 17.27 -38.65 -33.38
N TRP A 8 17.90 -39.51 -32.59
CA TRP A 8 17.59 -39.69 -31.16
C TRP A 8 18.11 -38.56 -30.28
N ALA A 9 19.28 -37.98 -30.60
CA ALA A 9 19.81 -36.84 -29.87
C ALA A 9 18.94 -35.57 -30.03
N VAL A 10 18.35 -35.36 -31.22
CA VAL A 10 17.43 -34.24 -31.47
C VAL A 10 16.11 -34.42 -30.72
N MET A 11 15.59 -35.65 -30.62
CA MET A 11 14.35 -35.92 -29.87
C MET A 11 14.51 -35.79 -28.35
N ALA A 12 15.69 -36.12 -27.81
CA ALA A 12 15.99 -35.93 -26.39
C ALA A 12 16.15 -34.45 -26.00
N ALA A 13 16.63 -33.60 -26.92
CA ALA A 13 16.76 -32.17 -26.69
C ALA A 13 15.42 -31.42 -26.67
N VAL A 14 14.39 -31.93 -27.36
CA VAL A 14 13.04 -31.31 -27.39
C VAL A 14 12.24 -31.62 -26.11
N LEU A 15 12.57 -32.68 -25.37
CA LEU A 15 11.88 -33.05 -24.13
C LEU A 15 12.47 -32.41 -22.86
N ALA A 16 13.61 -31.71 -22.96
CA ALA A 16 14.27 -31.06 -21.83
C ALA A 16 13.91 -29.57 -21.64
N GLY A 17 13.03 -29.02 -22.49
CA GLY A 17 12.85 -27.58 -22.65
C GLY A 17 11.47 -27.04 -22.33
N SER A 18 10.82 -27.49 -21.25
CA SER A 18 9.58 -26.88 -20.75
C SER A 18 9.55 -26.81 -19.23
N GLY A 19 10.67 -26.45 -18.60
CA GLY A 19 10.60 -25.93 -17.25
C GLY A 19 9.86 -24.61 -17.31
N ALA A 20 8.59 -24.58 -16.88
CA ALA A 20 7.88 -23.33 -16.67
C ALA A 20 8.80 -22.43 -15.83
N ALA A 21 9.25 -21.32 -16.42
CA ALA A 21 9.99 -20.33 -15.65
C ALA A 21 9.12 -19.97 -14.44
N PRO A 22 9.66 -19.97 -13.21
CA PRO A 22 8.88 -19.54 -12.06
C PRO A 22 8.32 -18.17 -12.38
N ALA A 23 6.99 -18.02 -12.27
CA ALA A 23 6.33 -16.74 -12.48
C ALA A 23 7.07 -15.71 -11.63
N MET A 24 7.68 -14.71 -12.27
CA MET A 24 8.42 -13.70 -11.54
C MET A 24 7.46 -12.97 -10.61
N ALA A 25 7.82 -12.87 -9.34
CA ALA A 25 7.03 -12.12 -8.38
C ALA A 25 6.93 -10.66 -8.84
N GLN A 26 5.70 -10.16 -8.96
CA GLN A 26 5.46 -8.75 -9.24
C GLN A 26 5.62 -8.01 -7.92
N GLN A 27 6.77 -7.35 -7.74
CA GLN A 27 7.19 -6.76 -6.46
C GLN A 27 6.18 -5.74 -5.90
N ASP A 28 5.40 -5.12 -6.78
CA ASP A 28 4.40 -4.10 -6.44
C ASP A 28 3.01 -4.67 -6.18
N ALA A 29 2.73 -5.91 -6.59
CA ALA A 29 1.42 -6.53 -6.39
C ALA A 29 1.28 -7.02 -4.94
N VAL A 30 0.13 -6.73 -4.34
CA VAL A 30 -0.17 -7.09 -2.94
C VAL A 30 -1.39 -7.98 -2.87
N LEU A 31 -1.28 -9.09 -2.15
CA LEU A 31 -2.44 -9.90 -1.81
C LEU A 31 -3.04 -9.41 -0.49
N LEU A 32 -4.31 -9.05 -0.52
CA LEU A 32 -5.09 -8.72 0.68
C LEU A 32 -6.03 -9.90 0.96
N VAL A 33 -5.82 -10.55 2.09
CA VAL A 33 -6.67 -11.64 2.58
C VAL A 33 -7.55 -11.07 3.67
N VAL A 34 -8.85 -11.00 3.41
CA VAL A 34 -9.79 -10.19 4.20
C VAL A 34 -10.98 -11.02 4.67
N PRO A 35 -11.50 -10.82 5.89
CA PRO A 35 -12.73 -11.47 6.32
C PRO A 35 -13.91 -10.89 5.53
N SER A 36 -14.94 -11.71 5.32
CA SER A 36 -16.19 -11.34 4.62
C SER A 36 -17.10 -10.38 5.42
N ARG A 37 -16.53 -9.41 6.13
CA ARG A 37 -17.25 -8.39 6.89
C ARG A 37 -17.41 -7.14 6.04
N TYR A 38 -18.61 -6.57 6.04
CA TYR A 38 -18.94 -5.42 5.19
C TYR A 38 -17.98 -4.23 5.35
N SER A 39 -17.70 -3.82 6.59
CA SER A 39 -16.80 -2.68 6.88
C SER A 39 -15.38 -2.91 6.37
N VAL A 40 -14.83 -4.11 6.59
CA VAL A 40 -13.48 -4.49 6.18
C VAL A 40 -13.39 -4.57 4.66
N MET A 41 -14.41 -5.18 4.04
CA MET A 41 -14.48 -5.35 2.59
C MET A 41 -14.57 -4.01 1.87
N GLN A 42 -15.30 -3.04 2.44
CA GLN A 42 -15.38 -1.69 1.89
C GLN A 42 -13.99 -1.02 1.82
N VAL A 43 -13.21 -1.11 2.90
CA VAL A 43 -11.82 -0.61 2.93
C VAL A 43 -10.96 -1.36 1.91
N ALA A 44 -11.05 -2.69 1.86
CA ALA A 44 -10.28 -3.51 0.94
C ALA A 44 -10.54 -3.15 -0.54
N PHE A 45 -11.79 -2.90 -0.92
CA PHE A 45 -12.13 -2.44 -2.27
C PHE A 45 -11.64 -1.03 -2.56
N ASP A 46 -11.73 -0.12 -1.60
CA ASP A 46 -11.21 1.23 -1.76
C ASP A 46 -9.68 1.23 -1.94
N VAL A 47 -8.98 0.30 -1.30
CA VAL A 47 -7.54 0.06 -1.51
C VAL A 47 -7.29 -0.54 -2.89
N ALA A 48 -8.03 -1.56 -3.30
CA ALA A 48 -7.88 -2.22 -4.61
C ALA A 48 -8.15 -1.31 -5.82
N ARG A 49 -8.91 -0.23 -5.62
CA ARG A 49 -9.12 0.80 -6.65
C ARG A 49 -7.91 1.72 -6.84
N ARG A 50 -7.03 1.81 -5.84
CA ARG A 50 -5.88 2.73 -5.81
C ARG A 50 -4.55 2.02 -6.02
N TYR A 51 -4.48 0.76 -5.63
CA TYR A 51 -3.26 -0.06 -5.65
C TYR A 51 -3.51 -1.37 -6.40
N PRO A 52 -2.49 -1.93 -7.08
CA PRO A 52 -2.59 -3.23 -7.72
C PRO A 52 -2.67 -4.33 -6.65
N THR A 53 -3.88 -4.63 -6.20
CA THR A 53 -4.10 -5.66 -5.18
C THR A 53 -4.98 -6.79 -5.67
N VAL A 54 -4.63 -8.01 -5.24
CA VAL A 54 -5.47 -9.19 -5.36
C VAL A 54 -6.28 -9.30 -4.07
N LEU A 55 -7.60 -9.37 -4.16
CA LEU A 55 -8.46 -9.54 -2.98
C LEU A 55 -8.89 -11.00 -2.86
N VAL A 56 -8.61 -11.59 -1.71
CA VAL A 56 -9.15 -12.89 -1.31
C VAL A 56 -9.99 -12.69 -0.06
N SER A 57 -11.27 -13.00 -0.14
CA SER A 57 -12.16 -13.03 1.00
C SER A 57 -12.18 -14.41 1.62
N TYR A 58 -12.22 -14.47 2.95
CA TYR A 58 -12.48 -15.72 3.68
C TYR A 58 -13.69 -15.59 4.60
N GLN A 59 -14.40 -16.70 4.78
CA GLN A 59 -15.54 -16.84 5.69
C GLN A 59 -15.68 -18.29 6.14
N GLY A 60 -16.53 -18.56 7.13
CA GLY A 60 -16.76 -19.92 7.65
C GLY A 60 -16.02 -20.17 8.97
N THR A 61 -15.69 -21.44 9.24
CA THR A 61 -15.00 -21.85 10.47
C THR A 61 -13.49 -21.90 10.28
N MET A 62 -12.76 -22.10 11.37
CA MET A 62 -11.30 -22.21 11.34
C MET A 62 -10.81 -23.49 10.65
N GLU A 63 -11.62 -24.53 10.68
CA GLU A 63 -11.33 -25.84 10.09
C GLU A 63 -11.71 -25.88 8.60
N GLU A 64 -12.82 -25.25 8.24
CA GLU A 64 -13.39 -25.27 6.89
C GLU A 64 -13.66 -23.85 6.37
N PRO A 65 -12.60 -23.06 6.07
CA PRO A 65 -12.77 -21.75 5.51
C PRO A 65 -13.20 -21.83 4.04
N VAL A 66 -14.21 -21.05 3.69
CA VAL A 66 -14.64 -20.83 2.31
C VAL A 66 -13.94 -19.59 1.79
N LEU A 67 -13.19 -19.76 0.70
CA LEU A 67 -12.41 -18.68 0.09
C LEU A 67 -13.08 -18.22 -1.20
N HIS A 68 -13.00 -16.91 -1.44
CA HIS A 68 -13.39 -16.31 -2.70
C HIS A 68 -12.31 -15.34 -3.15
N VAL A 69 -12.02 -15.31 -4.45
CA VAL A 69 -11.11 -14.34 -5.04
C VAL A 69 -11.90 -13.35 -5.89
N TRP A 70 -11.55 -12.07 -5.80
CA TRP A 70 -12.13 -11.04 -6.65
C TRP A 70 -11.37 -10.99 -7.99
N ASN A 71 -12.08 -11.17 -9.10
CA ASN A 71 -11.47 -11.12 -10.44
C ASN A 71 -11.59 -9.74 -11.13
N GLY A 72 -12.16 -8.74 -10.44
CA GLY A 72 -12.49 -7.42 -11.02
C GLY A 72 -13.98 -7.21 -11.29
N TYR A 73 -14.74 -8.30 -11.45
CA TYR A 73 -16.15 -8.29 -11.84
C TYR A 73 -17.04 -9.02 -10.83
N GLU A 74 -16.60 -10.18 -10.36
CA GLU A 74 -17.33 -11.04 -9.44
C GLU A 74 -16.39 -11.78 -8.48
N TRP A 75 -17.00 -12.32 -7.42
CA TRP A 75 -16.34 -13.23 -6.49
C TRP A 75 -16.37 -14.64 -7.06
N MET A 76 -15.19 -15.20 -7.33
CA MET A 76 -15.05 -16.59 -7.76
C MET A 76 -14.71 -17.47 -6.56
N PRO A 77 -15.31 -18.66 -6.43
CA PRO A 77 -14.92 -19.60 -5.39
C PRO A 77 -13.45 -20.02 -5.59
N LEU A 78 -12.71 -20.10 -4.49
CA LEU A 78 -11.30 -20.51 -4.49
C LEU A 78 -11.14 -21.72 -3.58
N SER A 79 -10.54 -22.79 -4.10
CA SER A 79 -10.23 -23.95 -3.26
C SER A 79 -9.03 -23.67 -2.35
N LEU A 80 -8.99 -24.30 -1.18
CA LEU A 80 -7.86 -24.16 -0.27
C LEU A 80 -6.55 -24.65 -0.91
N ALA A 81 -6.61 -25.70 -1.73
CA ALA A 81 -5.45 -26.24 -2.44
C ALA A 81 -4.91 -25.27 -3.50
N ASP A 82 -5.79 -24.62 -4.26
CA ASP A 82 -5.38 -23.60 -5.24
C ASP A 82 -4.81 -22.36 -4.56
N TYR A 83 -5.39 -21.98 -3.41
CA TYR A 83 -4.86 -20.90 -2.58
C TYR A 83 -3.45 -21.22 -2.05
N GLN A 84 -3.25 -22.41 -1.47
CA GLN A 84 -1.96 -22.82 -0.90
C GLN A 84 -0.85 -22.98 -1.95
N SER A 85 -1.20 -23.41 -3.16
CA SER A 85 -0.26 -23.50 -4.28
C SER A 85 -0.05 -22.17 -5.01
N GLY A 86 -0.95 -21.19 -4.81
CA GLY A 86 -0.99 -19.95 -5.57
C GLY A 86 -1.39 -20.13 -7.03
N ALA A 87 -2.00 -21.27 -7.41
CA ALA A 87 -2.33 -21.60 -8.80
C ALA A 87 -3.34 -20.63 -9.45
N PHE A 88 -4.12 -19.91 -8.64
CA PHE A 88 -5.07 -18.91 -9.11
C PHE A 88 -4.41 -17.59 -9.55
N LEU A 89 -3.13 -17.40 -9.24
CA LEU A 89 -2.39 -16.17 -9.52
C LEU A 89 -1.69 -16.26 -10.89
N GLN A 90 -1.82 -15.22 -11.69
CA GLN A 90 -1.04 -15.08 -12.93
C GLN A 90 0.42 -14.68 -12.65
N ALA A 91 0.63 -13.92 -11.57
CA ALA A 91 1.94 -13.52 -11.06
C ALA A 91 1.91 -13.53 -9.53
N TYR A 92 2.98 -13.97 -8.89
CA TYR A 92 3.04 -14.02 -7.44
C TYR A 92 3.14 -12.60 -6.84
N PRO A 93 2.34 -12.26 -5.82
CA PRO A 93 2.44 -10.98 -5.14
C PRO A 93 3.75 -10.88 -4.38
N GLY A 94 4.34 -9.68 -4.34
CA GLY A 94 5.55 -9.43 -3.56
C GLY A 94 5.33 -9.41 -2.05
N ARG A 95 4.08 -9.24 -1.60
CA ARG A 95 3.68 -9.27 -0.19
C ARG A 95 2.22 -9.67 -0.01
N THR A 96 1.92 -10.27 1.14
CA THR A 96 0.56 -10.60 1.57
C THR A 96 0.24 -9.90 2.88
N VAL A 97 -0.95 -9.32 2.96
CA VAL A 97 -1.50 -8.69 4.15
C VAL A 97 -2.75 -9.46 4.57
N PHE A 98 -2.68 -10.09 5.75
CA PHE A 98 -3.80 -10.75 6.38
C PHE A 98 -4.54 -9.77 7.29
N LEU A 99 -5.85 -9.62 7.10
CA LEU A 99 -6.70 -8.85 8.00
C LEU A 99 -7.41 -9.82 8.94
N GLY A 100 -7.28 -9.60 10.24
CA GLY A 100 -7.87 -10.45 11.27
C GLY A 100 -6.85 -10.95 12.27
N ASP A 101 -7.33 -11.19 13.48
CA ASP A 101 -6.56 -11.76 14.58
C ASP A 101 -6.41 -13.28 14.41
N ASP A 102 -5.71 -13.89 15.36
CA ASP A 102 -5.46 -15.32 15.33
C ASP A 102 -6.71 -16.17 15.55
N THR A 103 -7.76 -15.58 16.12
CA THR A 103 -9.03 -16.27 16.37
C THR A 103 -9.91 -16.34 15.13
N LEU A 104 -9.78 -15.35 14.24
CA LEU A 104 -10.54 -15.27 13.00
C LEU A 104 -9.78 -15.82 11.80
N LEU A 105 -8.44 -15.81 11.81
CA LEU A 105 -7.63 -16.20 10.66
C LEU A 105 -7.19 -17.68 10.76
N PRO A 106 -7.75 -18.58 9.92
CA PRO A 106 -7.37 -19.98 9.91
C PRO A 106 -5.87 -20.18 9.67
N ALA A 107 -5.25 -21.08 10.44
CA ALA A 107 -3.82 -21.38 10.28
C ALA A 107 -3.48 -21.92 8.87
N SER A 108 -4.44 -22.59 8.23
CA SER A 108 -4.33 -23.09 6.86
C SER A 108 -4.11 -21.98 5.82
N LEU A 109 -4.57 -20.76 6.08
CA LEU A 109 -4.40 -19.61 5.17
C LEU A 109 -3.04 -18.92 5.31
N ARG A 110 -2.35 -19.13 6.43
CA ARG A 110 -1.03 -18.53 6.70
C ARG A 110 0.11 -19.32 6.05
N SER A 111 -0.17 -20.55 5.62
CA SER A 111 0.81 -21.47 5.04
C SER A 111 1.11 -21.15 3.57
N ILE A 112 1.40 -19.89 3.25
CA ILE A 112 1.66 -19.38 1.89
C ILE A 112 3.11 -18.96 1.64
N ASN A 113 3.99 -19.16 2.64
CA ASN A 113 5.39 -18.77 2.57
C ASN A 113 6.16 -19.43 1.41
N ALA A 114 5.60 -20.51 0.83
CA ALA A 114 6.15 -21.18 -0.34
C ALA A 114 6.20 -20.28 -1.60
N TRP A 115 5.27 -19.33 -1.73
CA TRP A 115 5.17 -18.45 -2.90
C TRP A 115 5.07 -16.96 -2.56
N CYS A 116 4.89 -16.60 -1.29
CA CYS A 116 4.97 -15.22 -0.82
C CYS A 116 5.79 -15.12 0.46
N GLU A 117 7.00 -14.56 0.37
CA GLU A 117 7.92 -14.46 1.51
C GLU A 117 7.49 -13.40 2.55
N LYS A 118 6.98 -12.27 2.07
CA LYS A 118 6.63 -11.13 2.93
C LYS A 118 5.19 -11.21 3.38
N VAL A 119 4.99 -11.53 4.64
CA VAL A 119 3.66 -11.66 5.25
C VAL A 119 3.52 -10.64 6.38
N VAL A 120 2.44 -9.87 6.36
CA VAL A 120 2.04 -8.95 7.44
C VAL A 120 0.64 -9.33 7.90
N GLN A 121 0.40 -9.34 9.21
CA GLN A 121 -0.92 -9.56 9.78
C GLN A 121 -1.37 -8.29 10.50
N LEU A 122 -2.59 -7.85 10.21
CA LEU A 122 -3.26 -6.72 10.84
C LEU A 122 -4.41 -7.28 11.70
N PRO A 123 -4.21 -7.41 13.02
CA PRO A 123 -5.19 -8.08 13.88
C PRO A 123 -6.47 -7.26 14.07
N ASP A 124 -6.35 -5.93 14.07
CA ASP A 124 -7.49 -5.04 14.28
C ASP A 124 -8.28 -4.84 12.98
N LEU A 125 -9.60 -5.00 13.10
CA LEU A 125 -10.57 -4.87 12.00
C LEU A 125 -11.34 -3.54 12.06
N GLN A 126 -11.04 -2.68 13.03
CA GLN A 126 -11.55 -1.33 13.08
C GLN A 126 -10.97 -0.52 11.91
N THR A 127 -11.83 0.26 11.26
CA THR A 127 -11.47 1.08 10.09
C THR A 127 -10.22 1.94 10.28
N PRO A 128 -10.03 2.70 11.39
CA PRO A 128 -8.84 3.53 11.58
C PRO A 128 -7.54 2.71 11.52
N GLN A 129 -7.50 1.58 12.23
CA GLN A 129 -6.34 0.70 12.35
C GLN A 129 -6.08 -0.05 11.04
N LEU A 130 -7.13 -0.46 10.33
CA LEU A 130 -7.01 -1.04 8.99
C LEU A 130 -6.35 -0.06 8.01
N VAL A 131 -6.81 1.19 7.97
CA VAL A 131 -6.25 2.21 7.08
C VAL A 131 -4.78 2.48 7.43
N ASN A 132 -4.44 2.57 8.72
CA ASN A 132 -3.05 2.75 9.16
C ASN A 132 -2.16 1.57 8.79
N GLY A 133 -2.57 0.35 9.15
CA GLY A 133 -1.78 -0.84 8.92
C GLY A 133 -1.57 -1.12 7.43
N ILE A 134 -2.61 -0.90 6.62
CA ILE A 134 -2.50 -1.01 5.16
C ILE A 134 -1.59 0.10 4.61
N GLY A 135 -1.76 1.34 5.05
CA GLY A 135 -0.93 2.46 4.59
C GLY A 135 0.53 2.43 5.08
N GLN A 136 0.85 1.64 6.12
CA GLN A 136 2.21 1.28 6.49
C GLN A 136 2.81 0.21 5.59
N THR A 137 1.97 -0.65 5.03
CA THR A 137 2.41 -1.75 4.18
C THR A 137 2.44 -1.38 2.71
N LEU A 138 1.59 -0.44 2.28
CA LEU A 138 1.50 0.09 0.92
C LEU A 138 2.09 1.49 0.84
N PRO A 139 2.61 1.92 -0.32
CA PRO A 139 3.22 3.24 -0.48
C PRO A 139 2.15 4.35 -0.55
N PHE A 140 1.43 4.58 0.55
CA PHE A 140 0.38 5.61 0.62
C PHE A 140 0.95 7.01 0.45
N THR A 141 0.46 7.73 -0.55
CA THR A 141 0.79 9.13 -0.75
C THR A 141 0.02 10.02 0.23
N PRO A 142 0.46 11.26 0.50
CA PRO A 142 -0.32 12.21 1.30
C PRO A 142 -1.73 12.47 0.75
N SER A 143 -1.95 12.31 -0.55
CA SER A 143 -3.30 12.38 -1.14
C SER A 143 -4.17 11.18 -0.77
N ASP A 144 -3.60 9.99 -0.67
CA ASP A 144 -4.35 8.79 -0.26
C ASP A 144 -4.81 8.90 1.18
N TRP A 145 -3.92 9.30 2.08
CA TRP A 145 -4.25 9.54 3.49
C TRP A 145 -5.41 10.53 3.65
N ARG A 146 -5.37 11.67 2.94
CA ARG A 146 -6.47 12.64 2.93
C ARG A 146 -7.76 12.07 2.39
N TRP A 147 -7.67 11.25 1.33
CA TRP A 147 -8.85 10.64 0.76
C TRP A 147 -9.50 9.61 1.70
N PHE A 148 -8.71 8.72 2.30
CA PHE A 148 -9.22 7.74 3.27
C PHE A 148 -9.79 8.44 4.50
N ALA A 149 -9.11 9.46 5.01
CA ALA A 149 -9.62 10.25 6.13
C ALA A 149 -10.97 10.90 5.82
N GLY A 150 -11.10 11.55 4.65
CA GLY A 150 -12.39 12.10 4.21
C GLY A 150 -13.46 11.04 3.98
N ARG A 151 -13.10 9.88 3.40
CA ARG A 151 -14.03 8.79 3.08
C ARG A 151 -14.65 8.16 4.32
N TYR A 152 -13.87 8.07 5.39
CA TYR A 152 -14.21 7.36 6.63
C TYR A 152 -14.40 8.30 7.84
N ASN A 153 -14.40 9.62 7.62
CA ASN A 153 -14.52 10.65 8.65
C ASN A 153 -13.47 10.50 9.78
N LEU A 154 -12.21 10.25 9.39
CA LEU A 154 -11.09 10.07 10.31
C LEU A 154 -10.31 11.37 10.47
N THR A 155 -9.69 11.57 11.63
CA THR A 155 -8.77 12.67 11.89
C THR A 155 -7.36 12.28 11.46
N LEU A 156 -6.66 13.16 10.73
CA LEU A 156 -5.27 12.94 10.34
C LEU A 156 -4.34 13.59 11.36
N THR A 157 -3.54 12.78 12.03
CA THR A 157 -2.47 13.26 12.87
C THR A 157 -1.13 12.93 12.21
N ASN A 158 -0.35 13.96 11.91
CA ASN A 158 1.00 13.77 11.38
C ASN A 158 1.96 13.50 12.54
N LEU A 159 2.33 12.24 12.74
CA LEU A 159 3.24 11.82 13.81
C LEU A 159 4.65 12.42 13.68
N ARG A 160 5.07 12.77 12.46
CA ARG A 160 6.33 13.47 12.21
C ARG A 160 6.14 14.96 11.99
N ALA A 161 5.05 15.55 12.47
CA ALA A 161 4.84 17.00 12.38
C ALA A 161 6.02 17.76 13.00
N GLU A 162 6.47 17.37 14.19
CA GLU A 162 7.59 18.02 14.87
C GLU A 162 8.92 17.87 14.11
N GLU A 163 9.21 16.69 13.55
CA GLU A 163 10.41 16.47 12.74
C GLU A 163 10.35 17.24 11.42
N ALA A 164 9.18 17.29 10.78
CA ALA A 164 8.96 18.07 9.57
C ALA A 164 9.03 19.59 9.83
N GLU A 165 8.59 20.05 11.00
CA GLU A 165 8.75 21.44 11.44
C GLU A 165 10.21 21.76 11.72
N LYS A 166 10.94 20.90 12.45
CA LYS A 166 12.40 21.04 12.64
C LYS A 166 13.16 21.05 11.32
N ALA A 167 12.81 20.16 10.38
CA ALA A 167 13.41 20.14 9.04
C ALA A 167 13.08 21.42 8.24
N ARG A 168 11.90 22.03 8.44
CA ARG A 168 11.57 23.34 7.87
C ARG A 168 12.37 24.46 8.52
N GLU A 169 12.58 24.41 9.84
CA GLU A 169 13.45 25.33 10.57
C GLU A 169 14.93 25.16 10.20
N GLU A 170 15.38 23.97 9.79
CA GLU A 170 16.73 23.73 9.28
C GLU A 170 16.85 24.03 7.78
N SER A 171 15.73 24.12 7.07
CA SER A 171 15.73 24.48 5.65
C SER A 171 16.25 25.90 5.46
N TRP A 172 17.02 26.07 4.39
CA TRP A 172 17.78 27.26 3.94
C TRP A 172 17.13 28.66 4.15
N TYR A 173 15.82 28.74 4.39
CA TYR A 173 15.09 29.98 4.66
C TYR A 173 15.17 30.49 6.11
N SER A 174 15.72 29.73 7.05
CA SER A 174 15.81 30.12 8.47
C SER A 174 17.08 30.86 8.85
N GLY A 175 17.98 31.12 7.90
CA GLY A 175 19.20 31.89 8.11
C GLY A 175 18.89 33.26 8.73
N LYS A 176 19.03 33.34 10.06
CA LYS A 176 19.02 34.57 10.87
C LYS A 176 20.33 35.34 10.75
N ASP A 177 21.13 35.09 9.73
CA ASP A 177 22.27 35.93 9.43
C ASP A 177 21.79 37.11 8.59
N PRO A 178 22.02 38.37 9.02
CA PRO A 178 21.76 39.50 8.15
C PRO A 178 22.59 39.29 6.88
N VAL A 179 21.92 39.22 5.73
CA VAL A 179 22.56 39.13 4.42
C VAL A 179 23.57 40.27 4.31
N GLN A 180 24.86 39.99 4.54
CA GLN A 180 25.94 40.98 4.51
C GLN A 180 26.37 41.31 3.08
N ASP A 181 25.92 40.54 2.09
CA ASP A 181 26.24 40.79 0.70
C ASP A 181 25.28 41.82 0.09
N PRO A 182 25.78 42.98 -0.38
CA PRO A 182 24.96 43.88 -1.18
C PRO A 182 24.49 43.15 -2.43
N ALA A 183 23.18 43.23 -2.71
CA ALA A 183 22.58 42.53 -3.84
C ALA A 183 23.36 42.79 -5.15
N PRO A 184 23.77 41.73 -5.89
CA PRO A 184 24.48 41.92 -7.15
C PRO A 184 23.61 42.72 -8.13
N GLY A 185 24.24 43.66 -8.83
CA GLY A 185 23.58 44.73 -9.58
C GLY A 185 22.57 44.30 -10.66
N PHE A 186 22.55 43.02 -11.05
CA PHE A 186 21.62 42.48 -12.04
C PHE A 186 20.17 42.36 -11.52
N PHE A 187 19.93 42.35 -10.20
CA PHE A 187 18.57 42.32 -9.64
C PHE A 187 17.84 43.67 -9.68
N ARG A 188 18.52 44.78 -10.05
CA ARG A 188 17.87 46.09 -10.21
C ARG A 188 16.85 46.13 -11.36
N TYR A 189 16.89 45.16 -12.28
CA TYR A 189 16.00 45.12 -13.44
C TYR A 189 14.63 44.46 -13.16
N PHE A 190 14.47 43.71 -12.06
CA PHE A 190 13.21 43.01 -11.75
C PHE A 190 12.36 43.68 -10.64
N THR A 191 12.88 44.68 -9.93
CA THR A 191 12.16 45.32 -8.81
C THR A 191 11.36 46.56 -9.21
N ARG A 192 11.03 46.73 -10.50
CA ARG A 192 10.24 47.87 -10.99
C ARG A 192 8.86 47.49 -11.55
N SER A 193 8.03 46.77 -10.77
CA SER A 193 6.56 46.99 -10.74
C SER A 193 5.83 45.99 -9.83
N ARG A 194 5.48 46.40 -8.62
CA ARG A 194 4.14 46.14 -8.04
C ARG A 194 3.90 47.03 -6.83
N ARG A 195 3.63 48.29 -7.12
CA ARG A 195 2.96 49.19 -6.17
C ARG A 195 1.47 48.80 -6.22
N GLY A 196 0.96 48.21 -5.13
CA GLY A 196 -0.48 48.10 -4.91
C GLY A 196 -1.09 46.70 -5.08
N SER A 197 -0.95 45.86 -4.05
CA SER A 197 -2.09 45.09 -3.55
C SER A 197 -1.79 44.69 -2.10
N ARG A 198 -2.29 45.49 -1.15
CA ARG A 198 -2.57 44.99 0.19
C ARG A 198 -3.70 43.97 0.01
N ARG A 199 -3.36 42.68 -0.11
CA ARG A 199 -4.26 41.62 0.33
C ARG A 199 -3.97 41.42 1.81
N SER A 200 -5.02 41.62 2.59
CA SER A 200 -5.06 41.44 4.04
C SER A 200 -4.32 40.17 4.43
N ALA A 201 -3.57 40.28 5.53
CA ALA A 201 -3.14 39.13 6.31
C ALA A 201 -4.35 38.23 6.51
N GLU A 202 -4.31 37.06 5.87
CA GLU A 202 -5.20 35.96 6.20
C GLU A 202 -4.87 35.64 7.65
N ALA A 203 -5.87 35.86 8.52
CA ALA A 203 -5.71 35.74 9.96
C ALA A 203 -5.11 34.36 10.29
N PRO A 204 -4.20 34.27 11.27
CA PRO A 204 -3.74 32.98 11.76
C PRO A 204 -4.98 32.19 12.19
N MET A 205 -5.21 31.05 11.54
CA MET A 205 -6.27 30.13 11.93
C MET A 205 -5.95 29.67 13.36
N GLU A 206 -6.79 30.09 14.30
CA GLU A 206 -6.74 29.58 15.67
C GLU A 206 -7.01 28.08 15.65
N PRO A 207 -6.30 27.30 16.48
CA PRO A 207 -6.59 25.87 16.59
C PRO A 207 -8.00 25.68 17.12
N VAL A 208 -8.85 25.05 16.30
CA VAL A 208 -10.10 24.46 16.78
C VAL A 208 -9.71 23.38 17.78
N GLN A 209 -10.08 23.58 19.05
CA GLN A 209 -9.96 22.53 20.06
C GLN A 209 -10.84 21.36 19.64
N VAL A 210 -10.21 20.22 19.33
CA VAL A 210 -10.89 18.98 18.95
C VAL A 210 -11.10 18.14 20.21
N GLN A 211 -12.38 17.80 20.46
CA GLN A 211 -12.80 16.81 21.46
C GLN A 211 -12.35 15.39 21.05
N GLU A 212 -12.03 14.57 22.05
CA GLU A 212 -11.59 13.18 21.94
C GLU A 212 -12.39 12.35 20.91
N GLY A 213 -11.66 11.77 19.97
CA GLY A 213 -12.12 10.78 19.01
C GLY A 213 -10.93 10.13 18.31
N ASP A 214 -11.00 8.81 18.11
CA ASP A 214 -9.87 7.91 17.82
C ASP A 214 -8.96 8.33 16.64
N VAL A 215 -7.64 8.19 16.87
CA VAL A 215 -6.55 8.74 16.05
C VAL A 215 -6.05 7.74 15.00
N VAL A 216 -5.69 8.25 13.82
CA VAL A 216 -5.14 7.47 12.69
C VAL A 216 -3.70 7.90 12.40
N GLU A 217 -2.77 6.95 12.48
CA GLU A 217 -1.32 7.11 12.41
C GLU A 217 -0.73 6.92 11.01
N MET A 218 -0.11 7.97 10.47
CA MET A 218 0.64 7.92 9.20
C MET A 218 2.13 7.62 9.41
N PRO A 219 2.72 6.61 8.74
CA PRO A 219 4.16 6.55 8.51
C PRO A 219 4.57 7.46 7.33
N ALA A 220 5.80 7.96 7.38
CA ALA A 220 6.33 8.91 6.41
C ALA A 220 6.93 8.24 5.15
N PRO A 221 7.14 9.01 4.07
CA PRO A 221 7.76 8.54 2.82
C PRO A 221 9.23 8.13 2.98
#